data_AF-A0A7W6JBJ2-F1
#
_entry.id   AF-A0A7W6JBJ2-F1
#
_cell.length_a   1.000
_cell.length_b   1.000
_cell.length_c   1.000
_cell.angle_alpha   90.00
_cell.angle_beta   90.00
_cell.angle_gamma   90.00
#
_symmetry.space_group_name_H-M   'P 1'
#
loop_
_entity.id
_entity.type
_entity.pdbx_description
1 polymer ?
#
loop_
_entity_poly.entity_id
_entity_poly.type
_entity_poly.pdbx_seq_one_letter_code
_entity_poly.pdbx_strand_id
1 'polypeptide(L)'
;MTSQVLTSPRSRLSASYRNLTLWTLQGWLAMFFIAAGYAKLTEPMTNLVELMRWPALVSDSFVRGLGVAEITLAVLVLAPLVSWKFGRPLLLVAAAGLLLLETAMLAIHVTGADVGLAVTNVILMAMTAGVLWKRWAEAR
;
A
#
# COMPACT_ATOMS: atom_id res chain seq x y z
N MET A 1 -28.06 -35.87 4.53
CA MET A 1 -28.64 -34.74 3.78
C MET A 1 -28.02 -33.45 4.30
N THR A 2 -27.10 -32.85 3.56
CA THR A 2 -26.54 -31.53 3.88
C THR A 2 -27.42 -30.45 3.26
N SER A 3 -28.13 -29.69 4.10
CA SER A 3 -28.88 -28.51 3.66
C SER A 3 -27.88 -27.43 3.19
N GLN A 4 -27.79 -27.23 1.88
CA GLN A 4 -27.10 -26.07 1.31
C GLN A 4 -28.00 -24.86 1.48
N VAL A 5 -27.71 -24.01 2.47
CA VAL A 5 -28.38 -22.72 2.60
C VAL A 5 -27.93 -21.85 1.42
N LEU A 6 -28.82 -21.64 0.45
CA LEU A 6 -28.56 -20.76 -0.68
C LEU A 6 -28.32 -19.34 -0.15
N THR A 7 -27.16 -18.76 -0.49
CA THR A 7 -26.90 -17.35 -0.16
C THR A 7 -27.90 -16.46 -0.89
N SER A 8 -28.35 -15.37 -0.26
CA SER A 8 -29.26 -14.44 -0.92
C SER A 8 -28.55 -13.71 -2.08
N PRO A 9 -29.24 -13.34 -3.17
CA PRO A 9 -28.62 -12.56 -4.25
C PRO A 9 -27.94 -11.27 -3.77
N ARG A 10 -28.50 -10.63 -2.74
CA ARG A 10 -27.94 -9.41 -2.13
C ARG A 10 -26.58 -9.64 -1.47
N SER A 11 -26.37 -10.77 -0.80
CA SER A 11 -25.09 -11.04 -0.13
C SER A 11 -23.96 -11.29 -1.13
N ARG A 12 -24.25 -11.98 -2.25
CA ARG A 12 -23.29 -12.17 -3.34
C ARG A 12 -22.90 -10.85 -4.00
N LEU A 13 -23.87 -9.97 -4.24
CA LEU A 13 -23.60 -8.65 -4.83
C LEU A 13 -22.74 -7.79 -3.90
N SER A 14 -23.05 -7.76 -2.60
CA SER A 14 -22.26 -7.04 -1.60
C SER A 14 -20.81 -7.54 -1.54
N ALA A 15 -20.60 -8.86 -1.56
CA ALA A 15 -19.26 -9.44 -1.61
C ALA A 15 -18.50 -9.05 -2.90
N SER A 16 -19.20 -9.00 -4.03
CA SER A 16 -18.63 -8.60 -5.33
C SER A 16 -18.17 -7.15 -5.30
N TYR A 17 -19.01 -6.23 -4.79
CA TYR A 17 -18.63 -4.82 -4.64
C TYR A 17 -17.47 -4.63 -3.66
N ARG A 18 -17.47 -5.33 -2.53
CA ARG A 18 -16.33 -5.30 -1.60
C ARG A 18 -15.04 -5.72 -2.29
N ASN A 19 -15.06 -6.83 -3.02
CA ASN A 19 -13.88 -7.31 -3.73
C ASN A 19 -13.41 -6.33 -4.81
N LEU A 20 -14.35 -5.78 -5.59
CA LEU A 20 -14.04 -4.76 -6.59
C LEU A 20 -13.36 -3.55 -5.94
N THR A 21 -13.95 -2.99 -4.87
CA THR A 21 -13.36 -1.87 -4.13
C THR A 21 -11.95 -2.20 -3.64
N LEU A 22 -11.76 -3.35 -2.99
CA LEU A 22 -10.45 -3.73 -2.47
C LEU A 22 -9.41 -3.92 -3.58
N TRP A 23 -9.78 -4.47 -4.74
CA TRP A 23 -8.87 -4.58 -5.88
C TRP A 23 -8.52 -3.21 -6.48
N THR A 24 -9.49 -2.31 -6.58
CA THR A 24 -9.24 -0.93 -7.01
C THR A 24 -8.27 -0.22 -6.07
N LEU A 25 -8.48 -0.31 -4.76
CA LEU A 25 -7.56 0.30 -3.77
C LEU A 25 -6.15 -0.29 -3.87
N GLN A 26 -6.03 -1.61 -3.95
CA GLN A 26 -4.74 -2.28 -4.13
C GLN A 26 -4.04 -1.86 -5.43
N GLY A 27 -4.77 -1.71 -6.54
CA GLY A 27 -4.22 -1.22 -7.80
C GLY A 27 -3.67 0.20 -7.69
N TRP A 28 -4.40 1.10 -7.00
CA TRP A 28 -3.93 2.46 -6.73
C TRP A 28 -2.70 2.48 -5.82
N LEU A 29 -2.69 1.69 -4.75
CA LEU A 29 -1.52 1.55 -3.87
C LEU A 29 -0.31 1.03 -4.65
N ALA A 30 -0.49 -0.02 -5.45
CA ALA A 30 0.58 -0.58 -6.25
C ALA A 30 1.15 0.45 -7.23
N MET A 31 0.28 1.15 -7.97
CA MET A 31 0.69 2.20 -8.90
C MET A 31 1.48 3.31 -8.20
N PHE A 32 0.94 3.83 -7.08
CA PHE A 32 1.56 4.95 -6.37
C PHE A 32 2.92 4.57 -5.79
N PHE A 33 3.03 3.44 -5.08
CA PHE A 33 4.27 3.04 -4.44
C PHE A 33 5.32 2.51 -5.42
N ILE A 34 4.91 1.94 -6.57
CA ILE A 34 5.85 1.67 -7.66
C ILE A 34 6.40 2.98 -8.21
N ALA A 35 5.55 3.98 -8.49
CA ALA A 35 6.01 5.27 -9.01
C ALA A 35 6.90 6.01 -8.00
N ALA A 36 6.51 6.03 -6.72
CA ALA A 36 7.28 6.66 -5.66
C ALA A 36 8.64 5.99 -5.45
N GLY A 37 8.66 4.65 -5.41
CA GLY A 37 9.91 3.91 -5.29
C GLY A 37 10.78 4.05 -6.53
N TYR A 38 10.19 4.05 -7.73
CA TYR A 38 10.91 4.29 -8.98
C TYR A 38 11.58 5.66 -8.99
N ALA A 39 10.85 6.73 -8.63
CA ALA A 39 11.42 8.06 -8.50
C ALA A 39 12.60 8.08 -7.50
N LYS A 40 12.45 7.42 -6.34
CA LYS A 40 13.55 7.28 -5.38
C LYS A 40 14.74 6.48 -5.91
N LEU A 41 14.58 5.64 -6.93
CA LEU A 41 15.68 4.89 -7.54
C LEU A 41 16.37 5.64 -8.69
N THR A 42 15.62 6.47 -9.43
CA THR A 42 16.11 7.03 -10.70
C THR A 42 16.36 8.53 -10.68
N GLU A 43 15.65 9.29 -9.85
CA GLU A 43 15.80 10.74 -9.81
C GLU A 43 17.15 11.16 -9.20
N PRO A 44 17.74 12.29 -9.65
CA PRO A 44 18.89 12.89 -8.99
C PRO A 44 18.58 13.20 -7.52
N MET A 45 19.55 12.96 -6.62
CA MET A 45 19.34 13.21 -5.19
C MET A 45 19.01 14.67 -4.89
N THR A 46 19.59 15.61 -5.64
CA THR A 46 19.27 17.04 -5.56
C THR A 46 17.80 17.33 -5.82
N ASN A 47 17.19 16.67 -6.83
CA ASN A 47 15.77 16.80 -7.13
C ASN A 47 14.90 16.21 -6.00
N LEU A 48 15.28 15.06 -5.46
CA LEU A 48 14.57 14.44 -4.32
C LEU A 48 14.61 15.32 -3.06
N VAL A 49 15.75 15.96 -2.78
CA VAL A 49 15.90 16.92 -1.69
C VAL A 49 15.03 18.14 -1.90
N GLU A 50 14.97 18.68 -3.11
CA GLU A 50 14.12 19.84 -3.42
C GLU A 50 12.63 19.52 -3.25
N LEU A 51 12.20 18.34 -3.69
CA LEU A 51 10.80 17.92 -3.65
C LEU A 51 10.33 17.48 -2.26
N MET A 52 11.19 16.82 -1.48
CA MET A 52 10.77 16.12 -0.24
C MET A 52 11.53 16.53 1.02
N ARG A 53 12.64 17.27 0.91
CA ARG A 53 13.53 17.77 1.99
C ARG A 53 14.22 16.72 2.86
N TRP A 54 13.48 15.74 3.38
CA TRP A 54 14.01 14.66 4.22
C TRP A 54 15.18 13.87 3.62
N PRO A 55 15.32 13.71 2.28
CA PRO A 55 16.48 13.00 1.72
C PRO A 55 17.82 13.66 2.10
N ALA A 56 17.84 14.96 2.45
CA ALA A 56 19.04 15.65 2.89
C ALA A 56 19.53 15.22 4.30
N LEU A 57 18.70 14.48 5.04
CA LEU A 57 18.95 14.11 6.44
C LEU A 57 19.53 12.69 6.59
N VAL A 58 19.66 11.95 5.49
CA VAL A 58 20.04 10.53 5.49
C VAL A 58 21.02 10.24 4.36
N SER A 59 21.57 9.04 4.31
CA SER A 59 22.45 8.63 3.21
C SER A 59 21.68 8.33 1.92
N ASP A 60 22.33 8.54 0.78
CA ASP A 60 21.79 8.16 -0.54
C ASP A 60 21.33 6.71 -0.58
N SER A 61 22.15 5.79 -0.07
CA SER A 61 21.84 4.36 -0.04
C SER A 61 20.57 4.06 0.76
N PHE A 62 20.28 4.83 1.81
CA PHE A 62 19.03 4.66 2.56
C PHE A 62 17.82 5.07 1.72
N VAL A 63 17.88 6.22 1.03
CA VAL A 63 16.79 6.67 0.13
C VAL A 63 16.54 5.67 -1.00
N ARG A 64 17.62 5.16 -1.62
CA ARG A 64 17.51 4.14 -2.67
C ARG A 64 16.95 2.82 -2.12
N GLY A 65 17.44 2.39 -0.95
CA GLY A 65 16.94 1.18 -0.28
C GLY A 65 15.46 1.27 0.07
N LEU A 66 15.00 2.43 0.53
CA LEU A 66 13.58 2.69 0.77
C LEU A 66 12.77 2.57 -0.52
N GLY A 67 13.27 3.08 -1.65
CA GLY A 67 12.60 2.93 -2.96
C GLY A 67 12.45 1.46 -3.40
N VAL A 68 13.48 0.62 -3.17
CA VAL A 68 13.37 -0.84 -3.40
C VAL A 68 12.29 -1.47 -2.51
N ALA A 69 12.25 -1.08 -1.22
CA ALA A 69 11.26 -1.59 -0.28
C ALA A 69 9.83 -1.21 -0.71
N GLU A 70 9.60 0.05 -1.10
CA GLU A 70 8.30 0.53 -1.60
C GLU A 70 7.83 -0.26 -2.82
N ILE A 71 8.67 -0.44 -3.84
CA ILE A 71 8.32 -1.24 -5.03
C ILE A 71 8.02 -2.68 -4.66
N THR A 72 8.85 -3.29 -3.80
CA THR A 72 8.69 -4.69 -3.38
C THR A 72 7.35 -4.90 -2.70
N LEU A 73 7.02 -4.05 -1.72
CA LEU A 73 5.75 -4.12 -1.01
C LEU A 73 4.56 -3.85 -1.95
N ALA A 74 4.68 -2.86 -2.83
CA ALA A 74 3.66 -2.53 -3.83
C ALA A 74 3.32 -3.71 -4.76
N VAL A 75 4.34 -4.44 -5.22
CA VAL A 75 4.17 -5.65 -6.03
C VAL A 75 3.52 -6.77 -5.20
N LEU A 76 3.98 -6.96 -3.95
CA LEU A 76 3.45 -8.02 -3.09
C LEU A 76 1.99 -7.79 -2.66
N VAL A 77 1.51 -6.55 -2.62
CA VAL A 77 0.07 -6.26 -2.46
C VAL A 77 -0.75 -6.91 -3.57
N LEU A 78 -0.20 -7.08 -4.77
CA LEU A 78 -0.87 -7.74 -5.91
C LEU A 78 -0.63 -9.25 -5.99
N ALA A 79 0.14 -9.85 -5.07
CA ALA A 79 0.47 -11.27 -5.08
C ALA A 79 -0.74 -12.23 -5.23
N PRO A 80 -1.95 -11.94 -4.70
CA PRO A 80 -3.09 -12.85 -4.87
C PRO A 80 -3.60 -12.97 -6.32
N LEU A 81 -3.18 -12.09 -7.25
CA LEU A 81 -3.46 -12.23 -8.68
C LEU A 81 -2.81 -13.49 -9.28
N VAL A 82 -1.67 -13.91 -8.74
CA VAL A 82 -0.98 -15.13 -9.17
C VAL A 82 -1.61 -16.36 -8.52
N SER A 83 -1.84 -16.30 -7.20
CA SER A 83 -2.51 -17.36 -6.46
C SER A 83 -3.09 -16.80 -5.17
N TRP A 84 -4.39 -16.97 -4.96
CA TRP A 84 -5.02 -16.52 -3.73
C TRP A 84 -4.46 -17.22 -2.48
N LYS A 85 -4.23 -18.55 -2.56
CA LYS A 85 -3.77 -19.38 -1.44
C LYS A 85 -2.40 -18.93 -0.91
N PHE A 86 -1.46 -18.67 -1.80
CA PHE A 86 -0.08 -18.31 -1.44
C PHE A 86 0.16 -16.80 -1.43
N GLY A 87 -0.55 -16.05 -2.27
CA GLY A 87 -0.43 -14.61 -2.39
C GLY A 87 -1.12 -13.84 -1.27
N ARG A 88 -2.18 -14.37 -0.66
CA ARG A 88 -2.87 -13.66 0.44
C ARG A 88 -1.97 -13.39 1.66
N PRO A 89 -1.20 -14.35 2.20
CA PRO A 89 -0.25 -14.05 3.27
C PRO A 89 0.76 -12.95 2.89
N LEU A 90 1.27 -12.99 1.65
CA LEU A 90 2.20 -11.98 1.12
C LEU A 90 1.55 -10.59 1.05
N LEU A 91 0.31 -10.50 0.57
CA LEU A 91 -0.46 -9.25 0.59
C LEU A 91 -0.60 -8.68 1.99
N LEU A 92 -0.90 -9.52 3.00
CA LEU A 92 -1.12 -9.05 4.37
C LEU A 92 0.17 -8.51 4.98
N VAL A 93 1.29 -9.21 4.76
CA VAL A 93 2.62 -8.74 5.15
C VAL A 93 2.97 -7.44 4.42
N ALA A 94 2.70 -7.37 3.12
CA ALA A 94 3.00 -6.19 2.32
C ALA A 94 2.18 -4.96 2.74
N ALA A 95 0.88 -5.12 2.97
CA ALA A 95 0.01 -4.05 3.44
C ALA A 95 0.38 -3.58 4.86
N ALA A 96 0.79 -4.49 5.74
CA ALA A 96 1.33 -4.12 7.06
C ALA A 96 2.67 -3.37 6.95
N GLY A 97 3.55 -3.79 6.03
CA GLY A 97 4.82 -3.11 5.74
C GLY A 97 4.61 -1.71 5.15
N LEU A 98 3.68 -1.55 4.21
CA LEU A 98 3.31 -0.24 3.67
C LEU A 98 2.77 0.67 4.76
N LEU A 99 1.87 0.18 5.63
CA LEU A 99 1.35 0.95 6.76
C LEU A 99 2.45 1.45 7.70
N LEU A 100 3.45 0.61 7.96
CA LEU A 100 4.60 1.00 8.77
C LEU A 100 5.41 2.12 8.09
N LEU A 101 5.69 1.97 6.79
CA LEU A 101 6.40 3.00 6.01
C LEU A 101 5.60 4.30 5.93
N GLU A 102 4.31 4.23 5.62
CA GLU A 102 3.39 5.38 5.59
C GLU A 102 3.34 6.09 6.93
N THR A 103 3.35 5.35 8.05
CA THR A 103 3.36 5.95 9.39
C THR A 103 4.66 6.73 9.62
N ALA A 104 5.81 6.17 9.24
CA ALA A 104 7.10 6.85 9.35
C ALA A 104 7.17 8.08 8.43
N MET A 105 6.72 7.96 7.18
CA MET A 105 6.70 9.07 6.21
C MET A 105 5.72 10.17 6.62
N LEU A 106 4.58 9.82 7.23
CA LEU A 106 3.65 10.82 7.77
C LEU A 106 4.33 11.67 8.84
N ALA A 107 5.05 11.04 9.77
CA ALA A 107 5.78 11.76 10.81
C ALA A 107 6.83 12.69 10.20
N ILE A 108 7.55 12.24 9.16
CA ILE A 108 8.53 13.06 8.43
C ILE A 108 7.84 14.26 7.77
N HIS A 109 6.76 14.05 7.01
CA HIS A 109 6.08 15.14 6.29
C HIS A 109 5.40 16.13 7.23
N VAL A 110 4.83 15.66 8.35
CA VAL A 110 4.23 16.54 9.37
C VAL A 110 5.30 17.38 10.07
N THR A 111 6.43 16.77 10.46
CA THR A 111 7.52 17.51 11.13
C THR A 111 8.27 18.45 10.19
N GLY A 112 8.35 18.11 8.90
CA GLY A 112 8.88 18.97 7.82
C GLY A 112 7.91 20.04 7.31
N ALA A 113 6.67 20.09 7.84
CA ALA A 113 5.60 20.97 7.39
C ALA A 113 5.23 20.84 5.89
N ASP A 114 5.43 19.66 5.31
CA ASP A 114 5.09 19.35 3.92
C ASP A 114 3.62 18.92 3.81
N VAL A 115 2.70 19.89 3.97
CA VAL A 115 1.26 19.64 4.09
C VAL A 115 0.71 18.80 2.93
N GLY A 116 1.14 19.08 1.69
CA GLY A 116 0.69 18.33 0.51
C GLY A 116 1.05 16.85 0.59
N LEU A 117 2.32 16.55 0.91
CA LEU A 117 2.79 15.16 1.04
C LEU A 117 2.18 14.47 2.25
N ALA A 118 1.98 15.18 3.36
CA ALA A 118 1.31 14.64 4.55
C ALA A 118 -0.15 14.24 4.23
N VAL A 119 -0.92 15.09 3.53
CA VAL A 119 -2.30 14.78 3.12
C VAL A 119 -2.34 13.59 2.17
N THR A 120 -1.49 13.57 1.14
CA THR A 120 -1.39 12.42 0.22
C THR A 120 -1.08 11.14 0.98
N ASN A 121 -0.14 11.18 1.93
CA ASN A 121 0.22 10.02 2.73
C ASN A 121 -0.92 9.55 3.64
N VAL A 122 -1.71 10.44 4.24
CA VAL A 122 -2.90 10.06 5.02
C VAL A 122 -3.94 9.34 4.15
N ILE A 123 -4.16 9.79 2.91
CA ILE A 123 -5.08 9.15 1.98
C ILE A 123 -4.61 7.73 1.66
N LEU A 124 -3.33 7.57 1.30
CA LEU A 124 -2.75 6.25 1.01
C LEU A 124 -2.83 5.34 2.24
N MET A 125 -2.49 5.86 3.42
CA MET A 125 -2.58 5.13 4.68
C MET A 125 -4.00 4.65 5.00
N ALA A 126 -5.02 5.45 4.72
CA ALA A 126 -6.42 5.05 4.86
C ALA A 126 -6.79 3.92 3.89
N MET A 127 -6.29 3.97 2.65
CA MET A 127 -6.47 2.90 1.65
C MET A 127 -5.78 1.62 2.11
N THR A 128 -4.52 1.70 2.53
CA THR A 128 -3.71 0.57 3.00
C THR A 128 -4.34 -0.09 4.23
N ALA A 129 -4.77 0.69 5.22
CA ALA A 129 -5.50 0.19 6.39
C ALA A 129 -6.82 -0.49 6.03
N GLY A 130 -7.59 0.10 5.10
CA GLY A 130 -8.83 -0.50 4.60
C GLY A 130 -8.58 -1.85 3.92
N VAL A 131 -7.55 -1.94 3.08
CA VAL A 131 -7.14 -3.19 2.42
C VAL A 131 -6.71 -4.23 3.44
N LEU A 132 -5.78 -3.88 4.34
CA LEU A 132 -5.26 -4.79 5.34
C LEU A 132 -6.39 -5.35 6.22
N TRP A 133 -7.23 -4.48 6.78
CA TRP A 133 -8.31 -4.93 7.66
C TRP A 133 -9.28 -5.86 6.94
N LYS A 134 -9.79 -5.46 5.76
CA LYS A 134 -10.81 -6.28 5.08
C LYS A 134 -10.25 -7.59 4.56
N ARG A 135 -9.01 -7.62 4.04
CA ARG A 135 -8.36 -8.86 3.59
C ARG A 135 -7.96 -9.78 4.74
N TRP A 136 -7.61 -9.21 5.90
CA TRP A 136 -7.36 -9.97 7.12
C TRP A 136 -8.64 -10.62 7.65
N ALA A 137 -9.75 -9.87 7.66
CA ALA A 137 -11.04 -10.39 8.12
C ALA A 137 -11.57 -11.56 7.26
N GLU A 138 -11.17 -11.66 5.98
CA GLU A 138 -11.48 -12.81 5.12
C GLU A 138 -10.76 -14.12 5.52
N ALA A 139 -9.82 -14.06 6.48
CA ALA A 139 -9.11 -15.23 7.00
C ALA A 139 -9.75 -15.85 8.25
N ARG A 140 -10.75 -15.18 8.84
CA ARG A 140 -11.52 -15.66 9.99
C ARG A 140 -12.86 -16.19 9.53
#